data_AF-T2IYK9-F1
#
_entry.id   AF-T2IYK9-F1
#
_cell.length_a   1.000
_cell.length_b   1.000
_cell.length_c   1.000
_cell.angle_alpha   90.00
_cell.angle_beta   90.00
_cell.angle_gamma   90.00
#
_symmetry.space_group_name_H-M   'P 1'
#
loop_
_entity.id
_entity.type
_entity.pdbx_description
1 polymer ?
#
loop_
_entity_poly.entity_id
_entity_poly.type
_entity_poly.pdbx_seq_one_letter_code
_entity_poly.pdbx_strand_id
1 'polypeptide(L)'
;MTSGDFLSGFLQGTRQALFENNRDSITITIPQVNPRIVGALIALYERTVSFYASLVNINAYHQPGVEAGKKMAASILDLQTKVQTVIKETSEVLDMATLAEKAGSPDEVESVYKIVRHLAANGRGVSLEGELTDLKTLKVSAS
;
A
#
# COMPACT_ATOMS: atom_id res chain seq x y z
N MET A 1 34.64 -28.15 -12.08
CA MET A 1 33.46 -27.27 -12.04
C MET A 1 33.52 -26.44 -10.78
N THR A 2 33.28 -25.15 -10.90
CA THR A 2 33.28 -24.15 -9.83
C THR A 2 31.85 -23.65 -9.59
N SER A 3 31.61 -22.97 -8.46
CA SER A 3 30.33 -22.28 -8.24
C SER A 3 29.99 -21.27 -9.33
N GLY A 4 31.01 -20.64 -9.95
CA GLY A 4 30.83 -19.74 -11.09
C GLY A 4 30.31 -20.46 -12.34
N ASP A 5 30.79 -21.68 -12.60
CA ASP A 5 30.31 -22.50 -13.71
C ASP A 5 28.83 -22.86 -13.53
N PHE A 6 28.43 -23.22 -12.30
CA PHE A 6 27.02 -23.48 -11.97
C PHE A 6 26.15 -22.23 -12.14
N LEU A 7 26.59 -21.07 -11.64
CA LEU A 7 25.84 -19.82 -11.78
C LEU A 7 25.64 -19.42 -13.24
N SER A 8 26.70 -19.55 -14.05
CA SER A 8 26.62 -19.31 -15.50
C SER A 8 25.65 -20.28 -16.18
N GLY A 9 25.69 -21.57 -15.81
CA GLY A 9 24.74 -22.57 -16.29
C GLY A 9 23.29 -22.23 -15.95
N PHE A 10 23.01 -21.84 -14.69
CA PHE A 10 21.67 -21.44 -14.26
C PHE A 10 21.17 -20.19 -14.97
N LEU A 11 22.02 -19.18 -15.18
CA LEU A 11 21.67 -17.97 -15.94
C LEU A 11 21.25 -18.33 -17.37
N GLN A 12 22.08 -19.12 -18.06
CA GLN A 12 21.82 -19.52 -19.45
C GLN A 12 20.56 -20.40 -19.56
N GLY A 13 20.41 -21.38 -18.67
CA GLY A 13 19.24 -22.26 -18.63
C GLY A 13 17.94 -21.50 -18.36
N THR A 14 17.95 -20.56 -17.40
CA THR A 14 16.78 -19.73 -17.09
C THR A 14 16.39 -18.85 -18.28
N ARG A 15 17.38 -18.23 -18.93
CA ARG A 15 17.14 -17.40 -20.13
C ARG A 15 16.51 -18.22 -21.26
N GLN A 16 17.00 -19.44 -21.49
CA GLN A 16 16.45 -20.34 -22.50
C GLN A 16 15.01 -20.76 -22.16
N ALA A 17 14.74 -21.14 -20.91
CA ALA A 17 13.40 -21.52 -20.47
C ALA A 17 12.40 -20.36 -20.61
N LEU A 18 12.79 -19.11 -20.30
CA LEU A 18 11.95 -17.94 -20.52
C LEU A 18 11.63 -17.75 -22.01
N PHE A 19 12.64 -17.85 -22.87
CA PHE A 19 12.47 -17.73 -24.31
C PHE A 19 11.52 -18.80 -24.88
N GLU A 20 11.68 -20.05 -24.47
CA GLU A 20 10.78 -21.16 -24.86
C GLU A 20 9.34 -20.95 -24.40
N ASN A 21 9.13 -20.18 -23.34
CA ASN A 21 7.81 -19.78 -22.83
C ASN A 21 7.33 -18.43 -23.39
N ASN A 22 7.90 -17.97 -24.52
CA ASN A 22 7.56 -16.70 -25.17
C ASN A 22 7.70 -15.49 -24.23
N ARG A 23 8.71 -15.51 -23.36
CA ARG A 23 9.05 -14.38 -22.49
C ARG A 23 10.40 -13.80 -22.89
N ASP A 24 10.36 -12.58 -23.42
CA ASP A 24 11.56 -11.85 -23.79
C ASP A 24 12.40 -11.50 -22.56
N SER A 25 13.72 -11.42 -22.75
CA SER A 25 14.66 -11.02 -21.72
C SER A 25 15.76 -10.15 -22.30
N ILE A 26 16.27 -9.23 -21.48
CA ILE A 26 17.39 -8.36 -21.81
C ILE A 26 18.52 -8.69 -20.83
N THR A 27 19.74 -8.85 -21.34
CA THR A 27 20.93 -9.09 -20.53
C THR A 27 21.90 -7.92 -20.66
N ILE A 28 22.35 -7.38 -19.53
CA ILE A 28 23.40 -6.36 -19.47
C ILE A 28 24.63 -6.99 -18.83
N THR A 29 25.71 -7.12 -19.61
CA THR A 29 26.98 -7.70 -19.13
C THR A 29 27.97 -6.59 -18.82
N ILE A 30 28.60 -6.68 -17.65
CA ILE A 30 29.68 -5.78 -17.22
C ILE A 30 30.96 -6.55 -16.96
N PRO A 31 32.14 -5.96 -17.22
CA PRO A 31 33.41 -6.66 -17.05
C PRO A 31 33.79 -6.89 -15.58
N GLN A 32 33.32 -6.03 -14.67
CA GLN A 32 33.55 -6.13 -13.22
C GLN A 32 32.59 -5.20 -12.45
N VAL A 33 32.40 -5.46 -11.16
CA VAL A 33 31.64 -4.57 -10.28
C VAL A 33 32.60 -3.58 -9.62
N ASN A 34 32.49 -2.31 -10.01
CA ASN A 34 33.25 -1.21 -9.39
C ASN A 34 32.41 0.09 -9.40
N PRO A 35 32.79 1.12 -8.61
CA PRO A 35 32.00 2.34 -8.48
C PRO A 35 31.67 3.03 -9.81
N ARG A 36 32.64 3.04 -10.76
CA ARG A 36 32.45 3.65 -12.08
C ARG A 36 31.35 2.93 -12.88
N ILE A 37 31.37 1.61 -12.91
CA ILE A 37 30.41 0.81 -13.67
C ILE A 37 29.04 0.83 -13.02
N VAL A 38 28.97 0.78 -11.68
CA VAL A 38 27.70 0.91 -10.95
C VAL A 38 27.06 2.28 -11.21
N GLY A 39 27.84 3.37 -11.17
CA GLY A 39 27.35 4.70 -11.53
C GLY A 39 26.85 4.78 -12.98
N ALA A 40 27.54 4.12 -13.92
CA ALA A 40 27.09 4.04 -15.30
C ALA A 40 25.77 3.27 -15.46
N LEU A 41 25.55 2.20 -14.68
CA LEU A 41 24.28 1.46 -14.67
C LEU A 41 23.13 2.30 -14.09
N ILE A 42 23.36 3.04 -13.01
CA ILE A 42 22.37 3.97 -12.46
C ILE A 42 21.98 5.00 -13.53
N ALA A 43 22.98 5.66 -14.13
CA ALA A 43 22.74 6.66 -15.17
C ALA A 43 22.11 6.08 -16.45
N LEU A 44 22.33 4.80 -16.75
CA LEU A 44 21.62 4.09 -17.82
C LEU A 44 20.14 3.99 -17.49
N TYR A 45 19.78 3.49 -16.32
CA TYR A 45 18.38 3.31 -15.93
C TYR A 45 17.64 4.64 -15.75
N GLU A 46 18.27 5.67 -15.20
CA GLU A 46 17.68 7.02 -15.11
C GLU A 46 17.29 7.56 -16.49
N ARG A 47 18.18 7.42 -17.49
CA ARG A 47 17.88 7.83 -18.87
C ARG A 47 16.84 6.95 -19.52
N THR A 48 16.90 5.63 -19.33
CA THR A 48 15.91 4.68 -19.87
C THR A 48 14.51 5.01 -19.40
N VAL A 49 14.31 5.28 -18.10
CA VAL A 49 13.01 5.69 -17.55
C VAL A 49 12.55 7.00 -18.17
N SER A 50 13.45 7.98 -18.30
CA SER A 50 13.15 9.29 -18.89
C SER A 50 12.72 9.19 -20.35
N PHE A 51 13.42 8.38 -21.15
CA PHE A 51 13.07 8.13 -22.55
C PHE A 51 11.79 7.31 -22.69
N TYR A 52 11.59 6.29 -21.84
CA TYR A 52 10.35 5.52 -21.86
C TYR A 52 9.14 6.42 -21.59
N ALA A 53 9.23 7.30 -20.58
CA ALA A 53 8.18 8.24 -20.24
C ALA A 53 7.89 9.21 -21.40
N SER A 54 8.91 9.70 -22.12
CA SER A 54 8.69 10.54 -23.30
C SER A 54 8.03 9.78 -24.46
N LEU A 55 8.37 8.51 -24.67
CA LEU A 55 7.76 7.66 -25.70
C LEU A 55 6.28 7.40 -25.45
N VAL A 56 5.87 7.26 -24.19
CA VAL A 56 4.45 7.02 -23.81
C VAL A 56 3.71 8.29 -23.40
N ASN A 57 4.33 9.47 -23.56
CA ASN A 57 3.77 10.77 -23.23
C ASN A 57 3.27 10.91 -21.77
N ILE A 58 4.08 10.43 -20.82
CA ILE A 58 3.85 10.57 -19.38
C ILE A 58 5.03 11.36 -18.78
N ASN A 59 4.77 12.12 -17.72
CA ASN A 59 5.84 12.78 -16.97
C ASN A 59 6.44 11.79 -15.94
N ALA A 60 7.69 11.40 -16.14
CA ALA A 60 8.43 10.48 -15.26
C ALA A 60 8.78 11.08 -13.89
N TYR A 61 8.66 12.40 -13.71
CA TYR A 61 9.20 13.12 -12.56
C TYR A 61 8.13 13.67 -11.61
N HIS A 62 6.85 13.47 -11.92
CA HIS A 62 5.77 13.82 -11.00
C HIS A 62 5.16 12.57 -10.34
N GLN A 63 4.70 12.71 -9.11
CA GLN A 63 4.01 11.64 -8.38
C GLN A 63 2.73 12.17 -7.70
N PRO A 64 1.74 12.65 -8.47
CA PRO A 64 0.54 13.31 -7.92
C PRO A 64 -0.31 12.39 -7.04
N GLY A 65 -0.27 11.07 -7.29
CA GLY A 65 -0.99 10.08 -6.49
C GLY A 65 -0.57 10.04 -5.02
N VAL A 66 0.67 10.40 -4.68
CA VAL A 66 1.15 10.40 -3.28
C VAL A 66 0.48 11.51 -2.48
N GLU A 67 0.37 12.71 -3.04
CA GLU A 67 -0.23 13.83 -2.34
C GLU A 67 -1.75 13.64 -2.16
N ALA A 68 -2.43 13.10 -3.18
CA ALA A 68 -3.82 12.69 -3.05
C ALA A 68 -4.01 11.62 -1.97
N GLY A 69 -3.13 10.60 -1.95
CA GLY A 69 -3.13 9.55 -0.93
C GLY A 69 -2.94 10.10 0.48
N LYS A 70 -1.99 11.02 0.68
CA LYS A 70 -1.77 11.70 1.97
C LYS A 70 -2.99 12.50 2.42
N LYS A 71 -3.65 13.22 1.50
CA LYS A 71 -4.85 14.00 1.82
C LYS A 71 -6.01 13.11 2.27
N MET A 72 -6.24 11.99 1.59
CA MET A 72 -7.26 11.01 1.98
C MET A 72 -6.90 10.28 3.27
N ALA A 73 -5.62 9.98 3.50
CA ALA A 73 -5.17 9.42 4.76
C ALA A 73 -5.41 10.39 5.93
N ALA A 74 -5.13 11.69 5.74
CA ALA A 74 -5.38 12.72 6.75
C ALA A 74 -6.87 12.82 7.11
N SER A 75 -7.78 12.79 6.14
CA SER A 75 -9.23 12.82 6.42
C SER A 75 -9.71 11.60 7.22
N ILE A 76 -9.16 10.41 6.93
CA ILE A 76 -9.46 9.19 7.70
C ILE A 76 -8.92 9.29 9.13
N LEU A 77 -7.74 9.86 9.34
CA LEU A 77 -7.18 10.09 10.68
C LEU A 77 -8.00 11.10 11.49
N ASP A 78 -8.49 12.16 10.85
CA ASP A 78 -9.39 13.13 11.47
C ASP A 78 -10.72 12.48 11.87
N LEU A 79 -11.31 11.66 10.97
CA LEU A 79 -12.51 10.89 11.27
C LEU A 79 -12.27 9.92 12.43
N GLN A 80 -11.13 9.23 12.47
CA GLN A 80 -10.78 8.35 13.58
C GLN A 80 -10.74 9.11 14.91
N THR A 81 -10.14 10.30 14.93
CA THR A 81 -10.10 11.16 16.13
C THR A 81 -11.51 11.49 16.60
N LYS A 82 -12.41 11.90 15.70
CA LYS A 82 -13.80 12.22 16.01
C LYS A 82 -14.54 11.00 16.56
N VAL A 83 -14.41 9.84 15.92
CA VAL A 83 -15.02 8.58 16.35
C VAL A 83 -14.52 8.21 17.76
N GLN A 84 -13.22 8.33 18.04
CA GLN A 84 -12.68 8.08 19.37
C GLN A 84 -13.24 9.03 20.43
N THR A 85 -13.41 10.31 20.10
CA THR A 85 -14.03 11.28 21.01
C THR A 85 -15.48 10.91 21.31
N VAL A 86 -16.27 10.60 20.28
CA VAL A 86 -17.68 10.19 20.44
C VAL A 86 -17.82 8.93 21.29
N ILE A 87 -16.96 7.93 21.07
CA ILE A 87 -16.97 6.68 21.85
C ILE A 87 -16.61 6.97 23.32
N LYS A 88 -15.66 7.86 23.60
CA LYS A 88 -15.26 8.21 24.98
C LYS A 88 -16.33 9.02 25.73
N GLU A 89 -17.07 9.88 25.03
CA GLU A 89 -18.08 10.75 25.63
C GLU A 89 -19.43 10.04 25.81
N THR A 90 -19.69 8.98 25.04
CA THR A 90 -20.96 8.25 25.06
C THR A 90 -20.85 6.96 25.86
N SER A 91 -21.63 6.83 26.94
CA SER A 91 -21.71 5.60 27.74
C SER A 91 -22.68 4.54 27.18
N GLU A 92 -23.32 4.82 26.04
CA GLU A 92 -24.30 3.96 25.40
C GLU A 92 -23.69 3.13 24.27
N VAL A 93 -24.29 1.97 24.01
CA VAL A 93 -23.94 1.11 22.88
C VAL A 93 -24.48 1.72 21.59
N LEU A 94 -23.60 2.04 20.64
CA LEU A 94 -23.95 2.67 19.36
C LEU A 94 -23.83 1.70 18.19
N ASP A 95 -24.74 1.80 17.22
CA ASP A 95 -24.56 1.18 15.91
C ASP A 95 -23.64 2.04 15.01
N MET A 96 -23.22 1.48 13.88
CA MET A 96 -22.26 2.17 13.00
C MET A 96 -22.85 3.42 12.35
N ALA A 97 -24.15 3.42 12.07
CA ALA A 97 -24.83 4.54 11.43
C ALA A 97 -24.95 5.74 12.38
N THR A 98 -25.39 5.50 13.61
CA THR A 98 -25.51 6.51 14.67
C THR A 98 -24.14 7.03 15.08
N LEU A 99 -23.12 6.15 15.11
CA LEU A 99 -21.74 6.56 15.39
C LEU A 99 -21.18 7.47 14.28
N ALA A 100 -21.45 7.17 13.02
CA ALA A 100 -21.07 8.00 11.88
C ALA A 100 -21.78 9.36 11.88
N GLU A 101 -23.08 9.38 12.24
CA GLU A 101 -23.86 10.60 12.40
C GLU A 101 -23.30 11.48 13.52
N LYS A 102 -23.05 10.91 14.71
CA LYS A 102 -22.45 11.63 15.84
C LYS A 102 -21.02 12.12 15.56
N ALA A 103 -20.26 11.41 14.73
CA ALA A 103 -18.94 11.85 14.28
C ALA A 103 -19.00 12.95 13.20
N GLY A 104 -20.21 13.34 12.75
CA GLY A 104 -20.42 14.38 11.75
C GLY A 104 -20.10 13.94 10.32
N SER A 105 -20.17 12.64 10.03
CA SER A 105 -19.86 12.07 8.70
C SER A 105 -20.80 10.91 8.37
N PRO A 106 -22.11 11.17 8.16
CA PRO A 106 -23.13 10.14 7.98
C PRO A 106 -22.94 9.28 6.73
N ASP A 107 -22.26 9.81 5.70
CA ASP A 107 -22.01 9.09 4.44
C ASP A 107 -20.79 8.14 4.53
N GLU A 108 -20.00 8.20 5.62
CA GLU A 108 -18.74 7.46 5.77
C GLU A 108 -18.84 6.24 6.71
N VAL A 109 -20.00 5.58 6.74
CA VAL A 109 -20.27 4.43 7.64
C VAL A 109 -19.24 3.31 7.48
N GLU A 110 -18.81 3.01 6.25
CA GLU A 110 -17.80 1.98 6.00
C GLU A 110 -16.41 2.35 6.55
N SER A 111 -16.03 3.63 6.44
CA SER A 111 -14.79 4.16 7.03
C SER A 111 -14.83 4.03 8.55
N VAL A 112 -15.95 4.41 9.18
CA VAL A 112 -16.16 4.30 10.63
C VAL A 112 -16.08 2.85 11.08
N TYR A 113 -16.75 1.93 10.39
CA TYR A 113 -16.67 0.49 10.66
C TYR A 113 -15.22 -0.02 10.62
N LYS A 114 -14.44 0.34 9.59
CA LYS A 114 -13.03 -0.03 9.45
C LYS A 114 -12.17 0.55 10.59
N ILE A 115 -12.41 1.83 10.94
CA ILE A 115 -11.73 2.51 12.04
C ILE A 115 -11.97 1.79 13.35
N VAL A 116 -13.23 1.53 13.70
CA VAL A 116 -13.60 0.90 14.96
C VAL A 116 -12.99 -0.50 15.07
N ARG A 117 -13.04 -1.30 14.00
CA ARG A 117 -12.37 -2.61 13.97
C ARG A 117 -10.87 -2.50 14.20
N HIS A 118 -10.22 -1.51 13.57
CA HIS A 118 -8.82 -1.22 13.80
C HIS A 118 -8.55 -0.83 15.26
N LEU A 119 -9.37 0.03 15.87
CA LEU A 119 -9.22 0.47 17.25
C LEU A 119 -9.39 -0.69 18.26
N ALA A 120 -10.42 -1.52 18.06
CA ALA A 120 -10.69 -2.68 18.90
C ALA A 120 -9.57 -3.72 18.79
N ALA A 121 -9.10 -4.02 17.58
CA ALA A 121 -8.00 -4.96 17.36
C ALA A 121 -6.66 -4.50 17.98
N ASN A 122 -6.49 -3.19 18.17
CA ASN A 122 -5.29 -2.61 18.79
C ASN A 122 -5.50 -2.22 20.27
N GLY A 123 -6.58 -2.67 20.92
CA GLY A 123 -6.82 -2.44 22.34
C GLY A 123 -6.99 -0.96 22.72
N ARG A 124 -7.49 -0.11 21.81
CA ARG A 124 -7.60 1.34 22.01
C ARG A 124 -8.92 1.76 22.67
N GLY A 125 -9.37 1.03 23.70
CA GLY A 125 -10.53 1.38 24.52
C GLY A 125 -11.88 1.27 23.79
N VAL A 126 -11.99 0.34 22.84
CA VAL A 126 -13.20 0.11 22.03
C VAL A 126 -13.58 -1.36 22.12
N SER A 127 -14.78 -1.64 22.60
CA SER A 127 -15.39 -2.97 22.65
C SER A 127 -16.38 -3.13 21.49
N LEU A 128 -16.35 -4.31 20.87
CA LEU A 128 -17.24 -4.68 19.76
C LEU A 128 -18.20 -5.77 20.18
N GLU A 129 -19.49 -5.58 19.90
CA GLU A 129 -20.54 -6.57 20.11
C GLU A 129 -21.23 -6.88 18.78
N GLY A 130 -21.37 -8.17 18.45
CA GLY A 130 -22.04 -8.63 17.21
C GLY A 130 -21.10 -9.31 16.20
N GLU A 131 -21.62 -9.52 14.98
CA GLU A 131 -20.87 -10.15 13.89
C GLU A 131 -19.87 -9.16 13.27
N LEU A 132 -18.58 -9.49 13.34
CA LEU A 132 -17.52 -8.63 12.79
C LEU A 132 -17.60 -8.44 11.27
N THR A 133 -18.31 -9.33 10.57
CA THR A 133 -18.46 -9.33 9.11
C THR A 133 -19.66 -8.54 8.60
N ASP A 134 -20.56 -8.10 9.47
CA ASP A 134 -21.79 -7.41 9.08
C ASP A 134 -21.88 -6.02 9.73
N LEU A 135 -21.94 -4.99 8.89
CA LEU A 135 -22.03 -3.59 9.32
C LEU A 135 -23.31 -3.27 10.11
N LYS A 136 -24.41 -4.01 9.88
CA LYS A 136 -25.71 -3.71 10.47
C LYS A 136 -25.87 -4.24 11.88
N THR A 137 -25.20 -5.35 12.19
CA THR A 137 -25.29 -6.03 13.48
C THR A 137 -24.15 -5.64 14.43
N LEU A 138 -23.08 -5.04 13.91
CA LEU A 138 -21.95 -4.60 14.72
C LEU A 138 -22.27 -3.34 15.53
N LYS A 139 -22.09 -3.46 16.84
CA LYS A 139 -22.26 -2.40 17.82
C LYS A 139 -20.95 -2.09 18.55
N VAL A 140 -20.86 -0.87 19.05
CA VAL A 140 -19.67 -0.32 19.71
C VAL A 140 -20.01 0.24 21.08
N SER A 141 -19.14 -0.04 22.04
CA SER A 141 -19.11 0.60 23.35
C SER A 141 -17.67 0.97 23.75
N ALA A 142 -17.53 1.92 24.67
CA ALA A 142 -16.26 2.19 25.32
C ALA A 142 -15.87 0.99 26.20
N SER A 143 -14.59 0.55 26.11
CA SER A 143 -14.02 -0.46 27.02
C SER A 143 -13.55 0.13 28.33
#